data_AF-A0A947JMX3-F1
#
_entry.id   AF-A0A947JMX3-F1
#
_cell.length_a   1.000
_cell.length_b   1.000
_cell.length_c   1.000
_cell.angle_alpha   90.00
_cell.angle_beta   90.00
_cell.angle_gamma   90.00
#
_symmetry.space_group_name_H-M   'P 1'
#
loop_
_entity.id
_entity.type
_entity.pdbx_description
1 polymer ?
#
loop_
_entity_poly.entity_id
_entity_poly.type
_entity_poly.pdbx_seq_one_letter_code
_entity_poly.pdbx_strand_id
1 'polypeptide(L)'
;MENFSKFDTGTPPEEEDIERKKERLQPIFEQSLSVFRDPDRSLYEGTLTVTRQGKGQTEVVSGLVVLEVLGDAIELGGIEDDGDIGASAFMSWEEIVDVVKE
;
A
#
# COMPACT_ATOMS: atom_id res chain seq x y z
N MET A 1 18.44 35.18 -32.50
CA MET A 1 18.67 35.13 -31.03
C MET A 1 17.64 34.16 -30.49
N GLU A 2 18.06 32.92 -30.27
CA GLU A 2 17.24 31.89 -29.67
C GLU A 2 17.45 31.95 -28.16
N ASN A 3 16.40 32.28 -27.40
CA ASN A 3 16.40 32.17 -25.95
C ASN A 3 15.88 30.78 -25.59
N PHE A 4 16.81 29.88 -25.26
CA PHE A 4 16.49 28.64 -24.57
C PHE A 4 16.60 28.82 -23.06
N SER A 5 15.72 28.09 -22.37
CA SER A 5 15.82 27.64 -20.99
C SER A 5 15.38 28.62 -19.90
N LYS A 6 14.22 28.29 -19.31
CA LYS A 6 14.16 27.72 -17.97
C LYS A 6 12.84 26.95 -17.87
N PHE A 7 12.89 25.65 -18.20
CA PHE A 7 11.89 24.74 -17.67
C PHE A 7 12.17 24.63 -16.18
N ASP A 8 11.17 24.99 -15.39
CA ASP A 8 11.09 24.74 -13.96
C ASP A 8 11.31 23.23 -13.75
N THR A 9 12.50 22.86 -13.27
CA THR A 9 12.78 21.48 -12.88
C THR A 9 11.98 21.25 -11.60
N GLY A 10 10.74 20.80 -11.78
CA GLY A 10 9.81 20.49 -10.72
C GLY A 10 10.54 19.78 -9.59
N THR A 11 10.42 20.35 -8.40
CA THR A 11 10.93 19.78 -7.15
C THR A 11 10.65 18.27 -7.16
N PRO A 12 11.65 17.40 -6.95
CA PRO A 12 11.36 15.99 -6.71
C PRO A 12 10.32 15.91 -5.59
N PRO A 13 9.33 15.00 -5.63
CA PRO A 13 8.42 14.85 -4.52
C PRO A 13 9.28 14.69 -3.26
N GLU A 14 9.08 15.57 -2.27
CA GLU A 14 9.80 15.46 -0.99
C GLU A 14 9.69 14.00 -0.54
N GLU A 15 10.83 13.35 -0.31
CA GLU A 15 10.85 12.00 0.26
C GLU A 15 9.99 12.03 1.54
N GLU A 16 8.81 11.41 1.48
CA GLU A 16 7.93 11.31 2.64
C GLU A 16 8.66 10.51 3.71
N ASP A 17 8.90 11.13 4.86
CA ASP A 17 9.47 10.43 6.01
C ASP A 17 8.57 9.25 6.42
N ILE A 18 9.18 8.15 6.83
CA ILE A 18 8.48 6.90 7.17
C ILE A 18 7.40 7.14 8.23
N GLU A 19 7.62 8.01 9.22
CA GLU A 19 6.63 8.25 10.26
C GLU A 19 5.40 8.97 9.71
N ARG A 20 5.58 9.93 8.79
CA ARG A 20 4.43 10.58 8.10
C ARG A 20 3.68 9.60 7.22
N LYS A 21 4.41 8.71 6.52
CA LYS A 21 3.80 7.64 5.72
C LYS A 21 2.96 6.71 6.60
N LYS A 22 3.48 6.31 7.77
CA LYS A 22 2.73 5.53 8.75
C LYS A 22 1.48 6.27 9.20
N GLU A 23 1.58 7.53 9.63
CA GLU A 23 0.42 8.32 10.05
C GLU A 23 -0.67 8.39 8.97
N ARG A 24 -0.28 8.48 7.70
CA ARG A 24 -1.19 8.54 6.56
C ARG A 24 -1.82 7.18 6.21
N LEU A 25 -1.03 6.11 6.18
CA LEU A 25 -1.45 4.80 5.67
C LEU A 25 -1.99 3.87 6.75
N GLN A 26 -1.54 4.03 8.00
CA GLN A 26 -1.95 3.18 9.11
C GLN A 26 -3.49 3.12 9.29
N PRO A 27 -4.25 4.22 9.20
CA PRO A 27 -5.71 4.14 9.30
C PRO A 27 -6.35 3.26 8.19
N ILE A 28 -5.76 3.23 7.00
CA ILE A 28 -6.22 2.41 5.87
C ILE A 28 -5.96 0.93 6.17
N PHE A 29 -4.75 0.62 6.65
CA PHE A 29 -4.39 -0.74 7.03
C PHE A 29 -5.21 -1.25 8.22
N GLU A 30 -5.44 -0.42 9.23
CA GLU A 30 -6.29 -0.76 10.38
C GLU A 30 -7.74 -1.02 9.97
N GLN A 31 -8.27 -0.26 9.00
CA GLN A 31 -9.61 -0.50 8.47
C GLN A 31 -9.69 -1.84 7.72
N SER A 32 -8.72 -2.15 6.86
CA SER A 32 -8.64 -3.43 6.16
C SER A 32 -8.51 -4.60 7.14
N LEU A 33 -7.63 -4.48 8.13
CA LEU A 33 -7.45 -5.47 9.20
C LEU A 33 -8.73 -5.68 10.03
N SER A 34 -9.49 -4.61 10.27
CA SER A 34 -10.78 -4.70 10.97
C SER A 34 -11.82 -5.49 10.16
N VAL A 35 -11.76 -5.47 8.82
CA VAL A 35 -12.61 -6.33 7.99
C VAL A 35 -12.17 -7.78 8.12
N PHE A 36 -10.88 -8.05 7.98
CA PHE A 36 -10.33 -9.41 8.08
C PHE A 36 -10.65 -10.09 9.42
N ARG A 37 -10.67 -9.33 10.52
CA ARG A 37 -10.98 -9.84 11.86
C ARG A 37 -12.47 -10.04 12.13
N ASP A 38 -13.33 -9.59 11.24
CA ASP A 38 -14.78 -9.69 11.38
C ASP A 38 -15.33 -10.81 10.49
N PRO A 39 -15.66 -11.99 11.04
CA PRO A 39 -16.12 -13.13 10.25
C PRO A 39 -17.50 -12.91 9.61
N ASP A 40 -18.25 -11.89 10.05
CA ASP A 40 -19.57 -11.57 9.47
C ASP A 40 -19.46 -10.65 8.24
N ARG A 41 -18.27 -10.14 7.93
CA ARG A 41 -18.02 -9.23 6.81
C ARG A 41 -17.34 -9.91 5.64
N SER A 42 -17.59 -9.40 4.45
CA SER A 42 -16.91 -9.89 3.26
C SER A 42 -15.49 -9.33 3.21
N LEU A 43 -14.49 -10.20 2.97
CA LEU A 43 -13.10 -9.76 2.80
C LEU A 43 -12.94 -8.73 1.68
N TYR A 44 -13.81 -8.76 0.66
CA TYR A 44 -13.81 -7.78 -0.41
C TYR A 44 -14.01 -6.32 0.08
N GLU A 45 -14.68 -6.11 1.21
CA GLU A 45 -14.86 -4.77 1.82
C GLU A 45 -13.55 -4.18 2.39
N GLY A 46 -12.55 -5.04 2.62
CA GLY A 46 -11.23 -4.71 3.15
C GLY A 46 -10.16 -4.66 2.08
N THR A 47 -10.52 -4.81 0.80
CA THR A 47 -9.55 -4.93 -0.29
C THR A 47 -8.80 -3.61 -0.53
N LEU A 48 -7.52 -3.75 -0.80
CA LEU A 48 -6.57 -2.69 -1.06
C LEU A 48 -5.84 -2.93 -2.37
N THR A 49 -5.55 -1.82 -3.04
CA THR A 49 -4.51 -1.73 -4.05
C THR A 49 -3.27 -1.07 -3.44
N VAL A 50 -2.16 -1.80 -3.42
CA VAL A 50 -0.88 -1.34 -2.88
C VAL A 50 0.08 -1.03 -4.03
N THR A 51 0.61 0.18 -4.05
CA THR A 51 1.74 0.55 -4.89
C THR A 51 3.02 0.35 -4.09
N ARG A 52 3.95 -0.46 -4.61
CA ARG A 52 5.22 -0.77 -3.95
C ARG A 52 6.43 -0.56 -4.83
N GLN A 53 7.59 -0.38 -4.22
CA GLN A 53 8.88 -0.42 -4.88
C GLN A 53 9.56 -1.76 -4.61
N GLY A 54 9.78 -2.57 -5.65
CA GLY A 54 10.37 -3.90 -5.55
C GLY A 54 11.27 -4.20 -6.75
N LYS A 55 12.42 -4.84 -6.52
CA LYS A 55 13.38 -5.26 -7.58
C LYS A 55 13.78 -4.13 -8.55
N GLY A 56 13.85 -2.89 -8.06
CA GLY A 56 14.22 -1.71 -8.86
C GLY A 56 13.11 -1.16 -9.75
N GLN A 57 11.87 -1.65 -9.62
CA GLN A 57 10.69 -1.16 -10.32
C GLN A 57 9.56 -0.83 -9.35
N THR A 58 8.64 0.03 -9.79
CA THR A 58 7.36 0.27 -9.07
C THR A 58 6.33 -0.72 -9.59
N GLU A 59 5.64 -1.40 -8.69
CA GLU A 59 4.60 -2.38 -8.98
C GLU A 59 3.31 -1.98 -8.29
N VAL A 60 2.17 -2.22 -8.95
CA VAL A 60 0.83 -2.02 -8.38
C VAL A 60 0.20 -3.40 -8.21
N VAL A 61 -0.21 -3.71 -6.99
CA VAL A 61 -0.78 -5.01 -6.61
C VAL A 61 -2.15 -4.78 -5.99
N SER A 62 -3.20 -5.28 -6.64
CA SER A 62 -4.60 -5.18 -6.22
C SER A 62 -5.09 -6.48 -5.58
N GLY A 63 -6.30 -6.47 -4.98
CA GLY A 63 -6.88 -7.69 -4.42
C GLY A 63 -6.24 -8.12 -3.09
N LEU A 64 -5.63 -7.18 -2.35
CA LEU A 64 -4.93 -7.47 -1.10
C LEU A 64 -5.77 -7.10 0.12
N VAL A 65 -5.63 -7.85 1.21
CA VAL A 65 -6.20 -7.50 2.52
C VAL A 65 -5.13 -7.60 3.60
N VAL A 66 -5.21 -6.76 4.62
CA VAL A 66 -4.26 -6.75 5.74
C VAL A 66 -4.59 -7.87 6.72
N LEU A 67 -3.61 -8.73 6.97
CA LEU A 67 -3.70 -9.82 7.95
C LEU A 67 -3.13 -9.40 9.30
N GLU A 68 -2.06 -8.59 9.28
CA GLU A 68 -1.40 -8.06 10.47
C GLU A 68 -0.68 -6.73 10.19
N VAL A 69 -0.65 -5.83 11.17
CA VAL A 69 0.13 -4.58 11.15
C VAL A 69 1.21 -4.68 12.22
N LEU A 70 2.47 -4.75 11.80
CA LEU A 70 3.64 -4.78 12.67
C LEU A 70 4.30 -3.39 12.72
N GLY A 71 5.20 -3.18 13.68
CA GLY A 71 5.89 -1.90 13.84
C GLY A 71 6.74 -1.51 12.63
N ASP A 72 7.30 -2.51 11.93
CA ASP A 72 8.24 -2.38 10.83
C ASP A 72 7.72 -2.91 9.48
N ALA A 73 6.61 -3.65 9.47
CA ALA A 73 6.04 -4.26 8.27
C ALA A 73 4.52 -4.45 8.33
N ILE A 74 3.90 -4.68 7.18
CA ILE A 74 2.49 -5.06 7.05
C ILE A 74 2.44 -6.46 6.43
N GLU A 75 1.65 -7.37 7.00
CA GLU A 75 1.32 -8.63 6.35
C GLU A 75 0.07 -8.46 5.48
N LEU A 76 0.22 -8.78 4.19
CA LEU A 76 -0.84 -8.68 3.19
C LEU A 76 -1.12 -10.06 2.60
N GLY A 77 -2.39 -10.45 2.56
CA GLY A 77 -2.89 -11.66 1.91
C GLY A 77 -3.61 -11.32 0.61
N GLY A 78 -3.45 -12.16 -0.42
CA GLY A 78 -4.26 -12.10 -1.63
C GLY A 78 -5.60 -12.83 -1.43
N ILE A 79 -6.68 -12.23 -1.92
CA ILE A 79 -8.00 -12.87 -1.93
C ILE A 79 -8.13 -13.75 -3.18
N GLU A 80 -8.49 -15.02 -3.01
CA GLU A 80 -8.73 -15.96 -4.10
C GLU A 80 -10.17 -15.87 -4.65
N ASP A 81 -10.46 -16.60 -5.73
CA ASP A 81 -11.77 -16.55 -6.41
C ASP A 81 -12.93 -17.10 -5.54
N ASP A 82 -12.63 -17.91 -4.53
CA ASP A 82 -13.59 -18.43 -3.56
C ASP A 82 -13.82 -17.48 -2.38
N GLY A 83 -13.10 -16.37 -2.32
CA GLY A 83 -13.20 -15.36 -1.27
C GLY A 83 -12.36 -15.68 -0.03
N ASP A 84 -11.53 -16.72 -0.05
CA ASP A 84 -10.58 -17.03 1.02
C ASP A 84 -9.22 -16.34 0.81
N ILE A 85 -8.38 -16.36 1.85
CA ILE A 85 -7.00 -15.89 1.76
C ILE A 85 -6.13 -16.98 1.17
N GLY A 86 -5.49 -16.66 0.04
CA GLY A 86 -4.48 -17.50 -0.59
C GLY A 86 -3.09 -17.28 0.01
N ALA A 87 -2.16 -16.79 -0.82
CA ALA A 87 -0.80 -16.49 -0.39
C ALA A 87 -0.72 -15.18 0.41
N SER A 88 0.15 -15.14 1.42
CA SER A 88 0.51 -13.91 2.15
C SER A 88 2.00 -13.57 2.03
N ALA A 89 2.31 -12.29 2.22
CA ALA A 89 3.67 -11.79 2.31
C ALA A 89 3.76 -10.57 3.23
N PHE A 90 4.93 -10.41 3.85
CA PHE A 90 5.28 -9.19 4.58
C PHE A 90 5.82 -8.15 3.61
N MET A 91 5.42 -6.89 3.81
CA MET A 91 5.91 -5.73 3.09
C MET A 91 6.36 -4.67 4.07
N SER A 92 7.59 -4.17 3.91
CA SER A 92 8.11 -3.11 4.76
C SER A 92 7.50 -1.75 4.41
N TRP A 93 7.54 -0.82 5.37
CA TRP A 93 7.12 0.58 5.15
C TRP A 93 7.99 1.31 4.10
N GLU A 94 9.22 0.84 3.88
CA GLU A 94 10.11 1.35 2.84
C GLU A 94 9.66 0.91 1.45
N GLU A 95 9.17 -0.32 1.31
CA GLU A 95 8.65 -0.84 0.04
C GLU A 95 7.29 -0.24 -0.32
N ILE A 96 6.43 0.07 0.66
CA ILE A 96 5.11 0.65 0.40
C ILE A 96 5.26 2.10 -0.05
N VAL A 97 4.79 2.41 -1.26
CA VAL A 97 4.75 3.78 -1.80
C VAL A 97 3.40 4.41 -1.48
N ASP A 98 2.31 3.71 -1.79
CA ASP A 98 0.97 4.21 -1.57
C ASP A 98 -0.05 3.08 -1.47
N VAL A 99 -1.23 3.38 -0.90
CA VAL A 99 -2.31 2.42 -0.73
C VAL A 99 -3.65 3.10 -0.98
N VAL A 100 -4.49 2.44 -1.78
CA VAL A 100 -5.85 2.90 -2.07
C VAL A 100 -6.82 1.78 -1.71
N LYS A 101 -7.93 2.15 -1.08
CA LYS A 101 -9.04 1.24 -0.83
C LYS A 101 -9.89 1.07 -2.08
N GLU A 102 -10.31 -0.16 -2.37
CA GLU A 102 -11.24 -0.47 -3.47
C GLU A 102 -12.72 -0.27 -3.09
#